data_AF-A0A7T7HEU4-F1
#
_entry.id   AF-A0A7T7HEU4-F1
#
_cell.length_a   1.000
_cell.length_b   1.000
_cell.length_c   1.000
_cell.angle_alpha   90.00
_cell.angle_beta   90.00
_cell.angle_gamma   90.00
#
_symmetry.space_group_name_H-M   'P 1'
#
loop_
_entity.id
_entity.type
_entity.pdbx_description
1 polymer ?
#
loop_
_entity_poly.entity_id
_entity_poly.type
_entity_poly.pdbx_seq_one_letter_code
_entity_poly.pdbx_strand_id
1 'polypeptide(L)'
;MRVFKYRSNYGRDLITLTCNQLFASKYEDLNDPFESMQFMDPIYDESFIDSLPYLTNKTELKSAYAEVVRLLKTQGVYSLSKDADNEILWALYSDSHRGFAIEYETDILLKDFNFDLNIPCAFMFDIEYTNTSRVPKIIQQALNGKLNIQSIIGNKSTAWEKENELRITFEDWGLLTYNHTAVKSIIFGAKARKEDIKNTMNLLKGRGLKYKQIEISSKKYQLKVKPIEDLYPNSPQYYQNKAFFDKGLLLKHNLKEYYKYKKQIERIALKIVELPNILEIREIVLTGDSSEPMLQISCKNDLRKLTTRNFRFKYIKRKGFIEIA
;
A
#
# COMPACT_ATOMS: atom_id res chain seq x y z
N MET A 1 -3.23 -11.98 -2.40
CA MET A 1 -3.56 -12.07 -3.85
C MET A 1 -2.43 -11.42 -4.66
N ARG A 2 -2.19 -11.85 -5.91
CA ARG A 2 -1.23 -11.20 -6.82
C ARG A 2 -1.90 -10.14 -7.68
N VAL A 3 -1.27 -8.97 -7.76
CA VAL A 3 -1.72 -7.83 -8.59
C VAL A 3 -0.54 -7.09 -9.19
N PHE A 4 -0.80 -6.35 -10.26
CA PHE A 4 0.22 -5.82 -11.17
C PHE A 4 0.08 -4.31 -11.35
N LYS A 5 1.22 -3.62 -11.27
CA LYS A 5 1.32 -2.20 -11.65
C LYS A 5 2.21 -2.04 -12.87
N TYR A 6 1.64 -1.58 -13.98
CA TYR A 6 2.35 -1.28 -15.21
C TYR A 6 3.05 0.09 -15.11
N ARG A 7 4.29 0.18 -15.61
CA ARG A 7 5.18 1.35 -15.51
C ARG A 7 5.75 1.72 -16.87
N SER A 8 5.61 2.99 -17.24
CA SER A 8 5.99 3.55 -18.55
C SER A 8 7.13 4.57 -18.46
N ASN A 9 7.26 5.32 -17.36
CA ASN A 9 8.37 6.26 -17.18
C ASN A 9 9.51 5.54 -16.45
N TYR A 10 10.34 4.84 -17.23
CA TYR A 10 11.33 3.90 -16.68
C TYR A 10 12.21 4.51 -15.58
N GLY A 11 12.75 5.73 -15.79
CA GLY A 11 13.64 6.38 -14.84
C GLY A 11 12.94 6.72 -13.52
N ARG A 12 11.84 7.47 -13.59
CA ARG A 12 11.06 7.84 -12.39
C ARG A 12 10.56 6.59 -11.65
N ASP A 13 9.96 5.66 -12.39
CA ASP A 13 9.29 4.50 -11.81
C ASP A 13 10.30 3.51 -11.20
N LEU A 14 11.51 3.40 -11.76
CA LEU A 14 12.60 2.61 -11.19
C LEU A 14 13.17 3.24 -9.91
N ILE A 15 13.27 4.58 -9.85
CA ILE A 15 13.68 5.28 -8.62
C ILE A 15 12.65 4.99 -7.51
N THR A 16 11.37 5.20 -7.79
CA THR A 16 10.27 4.93 -6.85
C THR A 16 10.28 3.47 -6.37
N LEU A 17 10.47 2.51 -7.29
CA LEU A 17 10.60 1.09 -6.93
C LEU A 17 11.85 0.79 -6.09
N THR A 18 13.00 1.39 -6.41
CA THR A 18 14.26 1.18 -5.67
C THR A 18 14.16 1.67 -4.23
N CYS A 19 13.43 2.78 -4.02
CA CYS A 19 13.12 3.34 -2.72
C CYS A 19 11.99 2.60 -1.99
N ASN A 20 11.40 1.55 -2.59
CA ASN A 20 10.22 0.82 -2.08
C ASN A 20 9.03 1.74 -1.82
N GLN A 21 8.81 2.66 -2.75
CA GLN A 21 7.73 3.63 -2.70
C GLN A 21 6.72 3.36 -3.82
N LEU A 22 5.48 3.77 -3.58
CA LEU A 22 4.44 3.91 -4.60
C LEU A 22 3.93 5.34 -4.57
N PHE A 23 3.42 5.82 -5.70
CA PHE A 23 2.71 7.09 -5.77
C PHE A 23 1.21 6.83 -5.82
N ALA A 24 0.50 7.23 -4.77
CA ALA A 24 -0.95 7.22 -4.71
C ALA A 24 -1.48 8.56 -5.24
N SER A 25 -2.11 8.55 -6.40
CA SER A 25 -2.62 9.77 -7.05
C SER A 25 -3.81 10.33 -6.28
N LYS A 26 -4.08 11.63 -6.40
CA LYS A 26 -5.41 12.11 -6.05
C LYS A 26 -6.43 11.54 -7.03
N TYR A 27 -7.66 11.42 -6.58
CA TYR A 27 -8.75 10.98 -7.44
C TYR A 27 -8.99 11.94 -8.63
N GLU A 28 -8.81 13.25 -8.42
CA GLU A 28 -8.91 14.27 -9.48
C GLU A 28 -7.83 14.16 -10.56
N ASP A 29 -6.70 13.52 -10.25
CA ASP A 29 -5.54 13.36 -11.15
C ASP A 29 -5.53 12.00 -11.88
N LEU A 30 -6.62 11.21 -11.76
CA LEU A 30 -6.77 9.96 -12.50
C LEU A 30 -6.93 10.25 -14.00
N ASN A 31 -6.51 9.29 -14.82
CA ASN A 31 -6.42 9.49 -16.28
C ASN A 31 -7.77 9.43 -17.01
N ASP A 32 -8.79 8.82 -16.41
CA ASP A 32 -10.14 8.83 -16.96
C ASP A 32 -10.87 10.12 -16.53
N PRO A 33 -11.20 11.04 -17.46
CA PRO A 33 -11.88 12.28 -17.12
C PRO A 33 -13.28 12.05 -16.53
N PHE A 34 -13.92 10.90 -16.78
CA PHE A 34 -15.23 10.60 -16.20
C PHE A 34 -15.15 10.24 -14.72
N GLU A 35 -14.02 9.70 -14.26
CA GLU A 35 -13.81 9.46 -12.83
C GLU A 35 -13.76 10.79 -12.08
N SER A 36 -12.91 11.73 -12.53
CA SER A 36 -12.77 13.04 -11.86
C SER A 36 -14.02 13.92 -11.97
N MET A 37 -14.71 13.91 -13.12
CA MET A 37 -15.95 14.68 -13.31
C MET A 37 -17.13 14.20 -12.45
N GLN A 38 -17.18 12.90 -12.13
CA GLN A 38 -18.32 12.28 -11.43
C GLN A 38 -18.00 11.97 -9.97
N PHE A 39 -16.93 12.55 -9.42
CA PHE A 39 -16.46 12.27 -8.07
C PHE A 39 -17.49 12.57 -6.97
N MET A 40 -18.32 13.60 -7.16
CA MET A 40 -19.34 14.04 -6.20
C MET A 40 -20.34 15.00 -6.86
N ASP A 41 -21.55 15.08 -6.32
CA ASP A 41 -22.56 16.10 -6.67
C ASP A 41 -22.98 16.87 -5.41
N PRO A 42 -22.19 17.89 -5.01
CA PRO A 42 -22.52 18.71 -3.86
C PRO A 42 -23.87 19.40 -3.97
N ILE A 43 -24.30 19.75 -5.19
CA ILE A 43 -25.59 20.42 -5.42
C ILE A 43 -26.72 19.45 -5.09
N TYR A 44 -26.66 18.21 -5.58
CA TYR A 44 -27.62 17.18 -5.26
C TYR A 44 -27.63 16.87 -3.76
N ASP A 45 -26.46 16.62 -3.15
CA ASP A 45 -26.38 16.22 -1.75
C ASP A 45 -26.87 17.34 -0.81
N GLU A 46 -26.54 18.61 -1.08
CA GLU A 46 -27.06 19.74 -0.32
C GLU A 46 -28.56 19.94 -0.50
N SER A 47 -29.07 19.85 -1.74
CA SER A 47 -30.50 19.91 -2.03
C SER A 47 -31.26 18.77 -1.34
N PHE A 48 -30.69 17.58 -1.31
CA PHE A 48 -31.26 16.42 -0.63
C PHE A 48 -31.32 16.67 0.88
N ILE A 49 -30.26 17.20 1.51
CA ILE A 49 -30.30 17.62 2.93
C ILE A 49 -31.43 18.62 3.18
N ASP A 50 -31.57 19.63 2.33
CA ASP A 50 -32.60 20.67 2.47
C ASP A 50 -34.01 20.11 2.32
N SER A 51 -34.18 19.05 1.51
CA SER A 51 -35.46 18.36 1.32
C SER A 51 -35.92 17.51 2.52
N LEU A 52 -35.03 17.18 3.48
CA LEU A 52 -35.37 16.35 4.64
C LEU A 52 -36.21 17.16 5.65
N PRO A 53 -37.51 16.85 5.85
CA PRO A 53 -38.42 17.71 6.61
C PRO A 53 -38.24 17.57 8.13
N TYR A 54 -37.78 16.41 8.60
CA TYR A 54 -37.64 16.09 10.03
C TYR A 54 -36.26 16.42 10.62
N LEU A 55 -35.33 16.89 9.78
CA LEU A 55 -33.97 17.18 10.20
C LEU A 55 -33.88 18.63 10.69
N THR A 56 -33.73 18.83 12.00
CA THR A 56 -33.57 20.16 12.62
C THR A 56 -32.15 20.70 12.46
N ASN A 57 -31.16 19.80 12.36
CA ASN A 57 -29.73 20.10 12.40
C ASN A 57 -29.09 20.07 11.00
N LYS A 58 -29.73 20.74 10.03
CA LYS A 58 -29.28 20.74 8.62
C LYS A 58 -27.89 21.35 8.47
N THR A 59 -27.59 22.41 9.23
CA THR A 59 -26.30 23.09 9.21
C THR A 59 -25.17 22.18 9.67
N GLU A 60 -25.37 21.43 10.76
CA GLU A 60 -24.39 20.45 11.22
C GLU A 60 -24.20 19.33 10.19
N LEU A 61 -25.27 18.83 9.56
CA LEU A 61 -25.15 17.80 8.53
C LEU A 61 -24.39 18.30 7.29
N LYS A 62 -24.65 19.53 6.83
CA LYS A 62 -23.90 20.17 5.74
C LYS A 62 -22.41 20.31 6.10
N SER A 63 -22.11 20.66 7.35
CA SER A 63 -20.73 20.78 7.85
C SER A 63 -20.03 19.42 7.88
N ALA A 64 -20.72 18.37 8.35
CA ALA A 64 -20.20 17.01 8.34
C ALA A 64 -19.98 16.48 6.92
N TYR A 65 -20.89 16.77 5.99
CA TYR A 65 -20.73 16.45 4.57
C TYR A 65 -19.51 17.13 3.95
N ALA A 66 -19.33 18.43 4.20
CA ALA A 66 -18.16 19.17 3.72
C ALA A 66 -16.85 18.56 4.25
N GLU A 67 -16.83 18.09 5.50
CA GLU A 67 -15.68 17.39 6.06
C GLU A 67 -15.44 16.03 5.41
N VAL A 68 -16.47 15.24 5.14
CA VAL A 68 -16.36 13.98 4.37
C VAL A 68 -15.78 14.25 2.98
N VAL A 69 -16.29 15.26 2.27
CA VAL A 69 -15.78 15.69 0.96
C VAL A 69 -14.31 16.07 1.05
N ARG A 70 -13.92 16.83 2.08
CA ARG A 70 -12.52 17.22 2.31
C ARG A 70 -11.64 15.99 2.52
N LEU A 71 -12.07 15.03 3.34
CA LEU A 71 -11.34 13.78 3.62
C LEU A 71 -11.20 12.90 2.37
N LEU A 72 -12.25 12.81 1.54
CA LEU A 72 -12.19 12.08 0.28
C LEU A 72 -11.17 12.69 -0.69
N LYS A 73 -11.08 14.03 -0.74
CA LYS A 73 -10.09 14.75 -1.55
C LYS A 73 -8.65 14.55 -1.06
N THR A 74 -8.43 14.18 0.20
CA THR A 74 -7.07 13.85 0.67
C THR A 74 -6.67 12.41 0.40
N GLN A 75 -7.61 11.50 0.09
CA GLN A 75 -7.26 10.10 -0.14
C GLN A 75 -6.33 9.93 -1.34
N GLY A 76 -5.33 9.08 -1.18
CA GLY A 76 -4.50 8.59 -2.25
C GLY A 76 -5.14 7.39 -2.94
N VAL A 77 -5.01 7.30 -4.26
CA VAL A 77 -5.58 6.24 -5.09
C VAL A 77 -4.47 5.54 -5.85
N TYR A 78 -4.46 4.21 -5.77
CA TYR A 78 -3.50 3.36 -6.46
C TYR A 78 -4.19 2.25 -7.23
N SER A 79 -4.34 2.49 -8.53
CA SER A 79 -4.91 1.53 -9.48
C SER A 79 -3.92 0.42 -9.82
N LEU A 80 -4.37 -0.82 -9.73
CA LEU A 80 -3.64 -2.04 -10.04
C LEU A 80 -4.48 -2.89 -10.99
N SER A 81 -3.87 -3.81 -11.72
CA SER A 81 -4.59 -4.82 -12.50
C SER A 81 -4.41 -6.19 -11.89
N LYS A 82 -5.41 -7.06 -12.05
CA LYS A 82 -5.28 -8.49 -11.73
C LYS A 82 -4.56 -9.29 -12.83
N ASP A 83 -4.36 -8.71 -14.01
CA ASP A 83 -3.81 -9.39 -15.18
C ASP A 83 -2.36 -9.00 -15.43
N ALA A 84 -1.49 -9.99 -15.63
CA ALA A 84 -0.05 -9.79 -15.88
C ALA A 84 0.29 -9.68 -17.38
N ASP A 85 -0.56 -10.23 -18.24
CA ASP A 85 -0.36 -10.46 -19.67
C ASP A 85 -1.43 -9.77 -20.52
N ASN A 86 -2.04 -8.71 -19.97
CA ASN A 86 -3.05 -7.92 -20.67
C ASN A 86 -2.42 -7.09 -21.78
N GLU A 87 -2.79 -7.37 -23.04
CA GLU A 87 -2.20 -6.73 -24.22
C GLU A 87 -2.38 -5.21 -24.22
N ILE A 88 -3.52 -4.74 -23.73
CA ILE A 88 -3.89 -3.34 -23.75
C ILE A 88 -3.11 -2.58 -22.69
N LEU A 89 -2.95 -3.15 -21.49
CA LEU A 89 -2.17 -2.53 -20.43
C LEU A 89 -0.68 -2.45 -20.78
N TRP A 90 -0.14 -3.49 -21.42
CA TRP A 90 1.23 -3.43 -21.95
C TRP A 90 1.37 -2.36 -23.05
N ALA A 91 0.39 -2.20 -23.95
CA ALA A 91 0.43 -1.17 -24.98
C ALA A 91 0.37 0.25 -24.38
N LEU A 92 -0.55 0.51 -23.44
CA LEU A 92 -0.89 1.84 -22.93
C LEU A 92 -0.03 2.29 -21.75
N TYR A 93 0.23 1.40 -20.78
CA TYR A 93 0.81 1.78 -19.48
C TYR A 93 2.24 1.30 -19.27
N SER A 94 2.85 0.66 -20.28
CA SER A 94 4.24 0.17 -20.19
C SER A 94 5.14 0.67 -21.32
N ASP A 95 4.88 1.89 -21.80
CA ASP A 95 5.65 2.50 -22.91
C ASP A 95 5.72 1.56 -24.13
N SER A 96 4.56 1.05 -24.54
CA SER A 96 4.44 0.11 -25.67
C SER A 96 5.36 -1.11 -25.56
N HIS A 97 5.37 -1.78 -24.39
CA HIS A 97 6.22 -2.92 -24.03
C HIS A 97 7.71 -2.63 -23.79
N ARG A 98 8.13 -1.37 -23.69
CA ARG A 98 9.52 -1.02 -23.31
C ARG A 98 9.72 -0.94 -21.79
N GLY A 99 8.64 -0.73 -21.06
CA GLY A 99 8.60 -0.64 -19.61
C GLY A 99 8.56 -1.99 -18.90
N PHE A 100 8.00 -1.98 -17.69
CA PHE A 100 7.90 -3.15 -16.83
C PHE A 100 6.58 -3.13 -16.03
N ALA A 101 6.23 -4.27 -15.44
CA ALA A 101 5.17 -4.40 -14.46
C ALA A 101 5.73 -4.92 -13.13
N ILE A 102 5.18 -4.41 -12.03
CA ILE A 102 5.53 -4.79 -10.66
C ILE A 102 4.46 -5.75 -10.15
N GLU A 103 4.85 -6.96 -9.76
CA GLU A 103 3.96 -7.94 -9.12
C GLU A 103 4.01 -7.78 -7.59
N TYR A 104 2.87 -7.48 -6.98
CA TYR A 104 2.70 -7.35 -5.54
C TYR A 104 2.00 -8.56 -4.91
N GLU A 105 2.34 -8.86 -3.65
CA GLU A 105 1.47 -9.57 -2.70
C GLU A 105 0.63 -8.56 -1.93
N THR A 106 -0.68 -8.56 -2.12
CA THR A 106 -1.59 -7.59 -1.48
C THR A 106 -1.51 -7.64 0.05
N ASP A 107 -1.41 -8.83 0.63
CA ASP A 107 -1.48 -9.01 2.08
C ASP A 107 -0.26 -8.40 2.76
N ILE A 108 0.92 -8.55 2.13
CA ILE A 108 2.16 -7.93 2.62
C ILE A 108 2.17 -6.43 2.33
N LEU A 109 1.66 -6.02 1.17
CA LEU A 109 1.58 -4.60 0.79
C LEU A 109 0.74 -3.80 1.80
N LEU A 110 -0.38 -4.35 2.24
CA LEU A 110 -1.34 -3.68 3.13
C LEU A 110 -1.01 -3.83 4.61
N LYS A 111 -0.23 -4.85 5.01
CA LYS A 111 0.04 -5.20 6.41
C LYS A 111 0.50 -4.01 7.26
N ASP A 112 1.46 -3.25 6.75
CA ASP A 112 2.08 -2.15 7.50
C ASP A 112 1.24 -0.86 7.48
N PHE A 113 0.24 -0.76 6.61
CA PHE A 113 -0.79 0.29 6.64
C PHE A 113 -1.95 -0.08 7.56
N ASN A 114 -2.31 -1.37 7.64
CA ASN A 114 -3.45 -1.88 8.39
C ASN A 114 -3.02 -2.74 9.60
N PHE A 115 -2.00 -2.29 10.33
CA PHE A 115 -1.52 -3.01 11.51
C PHE A 115 -2.51 -2.93 12.69
N ASP A 116 -3.37 -1.90 12.72
CA ASP A 116 -4.53 -1.82 13.62
C ASP A 116 -5.80 -2.07 12.80
N LEU A 117 -6.48 -3.18 13.08
CA LEU A 117 -7.67 -3.59 12.35
C LEU A 117 -8.89 -2.69 12.65
N ASN A 118 -8.87 -1.94 13.75
CA ASN A 118 -9.97 -1.02 14.10
C ASN A 118 -9.85 0.30 13.35
N ILE A 119 -8.65 0.64 12.86
CA ILE A 119 -8.35 1.90 12.17
C ILE A 119 -7.54 1.60 10.90
N PRO A 120 -8.13 0.96 9.88
CA PRO A 120 -7.45 0.72 8.62
C PRO A 120 -7.07 2.03 7.92
N CYS A 121 -5.81 2.15 7.51
CA CYS A 121 -5.29 3.29 6.74
C CYS A 121 -5.26 3.02 5.23
N ALA A 122 -5.50 1.79 4.80
CA ALA A 122 -5.63 1.43 3.39
C ALA A 122 -6.82 0.51 3.13
N PHE A 123 -7.55 0.76 2.04
CA PHE A 123 -8.71 -0.05 1.64
C PHE A 123 -8.50 -0.58 0.23
N MET A 124 -8.85 -1.84 0.01
CA MET A 124 -8.70 -2.52 -1.27
C MET A 124 -10.06 -3.01 -1.75
N PHE A 125 -10.42 -2.69 -3.00
CA PHE A 125 -11.69 -3.09 -3.59
C PHE A 125 -11.59 -3.18 -5.12
N ASP A 126 -12.53 -3.93 -5.69
CA ASP A 126 -12.69 -4.05 -7.14
C ASP A 126 -13.44 -2.87 -7.73
N ILE A 127 -13.10 -2.52 -8.98
CA ILE A 127 -13.85 -1.52 -9.73
C ILE A 127 -15.15 -2.14 -10.27
N GLU A 128 -16.25 -1.42 -10.05
CA GLU A 128 -17.54 -1.66 -10.69
C GLU A 128 -17.58 -0.94 -12.04
N TYR A 129 -17.75 -1.71 -13.11
CA TYR A 129 -17.83 -1.16 -14.47
C TYR A 129 -19.28 -0.88 -14.85
N THR A 130 -19.55 0.34 -15.31
CA THR A 130 -20.90 0.82 -15.63
C THR A 130 -20.89 1.86 -16.75
N ASN A 131 -21.88 1.81 -17.64
CA ASN A 131 -22.09 2.85 -18.67
C ASN A 131 -23.07 3.94 -18.26
N THR A 132 -23.70 3.79 -17.09
CA THR A 132 -24.51 4.85 -16.49
C THR A 132 -23.65 5.61 -15.49
N SER A 133 -23.52 6.93 -15.69
CA SER A 133 -22.94 7.83 -14.70
C SER A 133 -23.67 7.67 -13.37
N ARG A 134 -22.91 7.34 -12.33
CA ARG A 134 -23.41 7.23 -10.95
C ARG A 134 -22.62 8.21 -10.12
N VAL A 135 -22.97 9.50 -10.22
CA VAL A 135 -22.45 10.44 -9.25
C VAL A 135 -22.89 9.95 -7.86
N PRO A 136 -21.97 9.73 -6.91
CA PRO A 136 -22.31 9.15 -5.61
C PRO A 136 -23.29 10.05 -4.87
N LYS A 137 -24.42 9.49 -4.43
CA LYS A 137 -25.41 10.19 -3.60
C LYS A 137 -25.04 10.01 -2.13
N ILE A 138 -24.00 10.70 -1.68
CA ILE A 138 -23.29 10.40 -0.42
C ILE A 138 -24.25 10.45 0.76
N ILE A 139 -25.07 11.51 0.87
CA ILE A 139 -25.98 11.68 2.01
C ILE A 139 -27.08 10.62 2.00
N GLN A 140 -27.68 10.37 0.83
CA GLN A 140 -28.72 9.37 0.70
C GLN A 140 -28.20 7.95 1.01
N GLN A 141 -26.98 7.62 0.56
CA GLN A 141 -26.34 6.34 0.86
C GLN A 141 -25.99 6.23 2.35
N ALA A 142 -25.51 7.29 2.98
CA ALA A 142 -25.19 7.32 4.41
C ALA A 142 -26.43 7.05 5.27
N LEU A 143 -27.54 7.74 5.00
CA LEU A 143 -28.80 7.54 5.73
C LEU A 143 -29.37 6.13 5.58
N ASN A 144 -29.12 5.49 4.43
CA ASN A 144 -29.53 4.11 4.18
C ASN A 144 -28.56 3.06 4.74
N GLY A 145 -27.48 3.47 5.41
CA GLY A 145 -26.44 2.57 5.91
C GLY A 145 -25.65 1.86 4.80
N LYS A 146 -25.61 2.43 3.60
CA LYS A 146 -24.98 1.85 2.39
C LYS A 146 -23.73 2.60 1.92
N LEU A 147 -23.35 3.68 2.59
CA LEU A 147 -22.16 4.45 2.19
C LEU A 147 -20.91 3.62 2.44
N ASN A 148 -20.12 3.39 1.40
CA ASN A 148 -18.78 2.83 1.50
C ASN A 148 -17.84 3.56 0.53
N ILE A 149 -16.53 3.39 0.70
CA ILE A 149 -15.56 4.09 -0.14
C ILE A 149 -15.62 3.64 -1.61
N GLN A 150 -15.94 2.37 -1.85
CA GLN A 150 -16.07 1.78 -3.18
C GLN A 150 -17.24 2.41 -3.97
N SER A 151 -18.34 2.77 -3.31
CA SER A 151 -19.49 3.41 -3.97
C SER A 151 -19.17 4.82 -4.45
N ILE A 152 -18.10 5.44 -3.93
CA ILE A 152 -17.66 6.78 -4.31
C ILE A 152 -16.57 6.73 -5.39
N ILE A 153 -15.51 5.94 -5.15
CA ILE A 153 -14.30 5.94 -5.97
C ILE A 153 -13.98 4.58 -6.60
N GLY A 154 -14.98 3.70 -6.69
CA GLY A 154 -14.86 2.37 -7.26
C GLY A 154 -15.74 2.15 -8.49
N ASN A 155 -16.12 3.20 -9.23
CA ASN A 155 -16.88 3.08 -10.47
C ASN A 155 -16.07 3.56 -11.67
N LYS A 156 -16.19 2.89 -12.81
CA LYS A 156 -15.53 3.27 -14.07
C LYS A 156 -16.37 2.89 -15.28
N SER A 157 -16.15 3.53 -16.43
CA SER A 157 -16.86 3.16 -17.66
C SER A 157 -16.54 1.73 -18.08
N THR A 158 -17.50 0.99 -18.68
CA THR A 158 -17.22 -0.36 -19.20
C THR A 158 -16.19 -0.35 -20.35
N ALA A 159 -15.89 0.81 -20.95
CA ALA A 159 -14.78 0.96 -21.89
C ALA A 159 -13.42 0.56 -21.29
N TRP A 160 -13.30 0.62 -19.95
CA TRP A 160 -12.10 0.27 -19.18
C TRP A 160 -12.19 -1.09 -18.48
N GLU A 161 -13.26 -1.87 -18.69
CA GLU A 161 -13.46 -3.18 -18.04
C GLU A 161 -12.27 -4.13 -18.25
N LYS A 162 -11.69 -4.06 -19.45
CA LYS A 162 -10.49 -4.81 -19.83
C LYS A 162 -9.26 -4.54 -18.95
N GLU A 163 -9.23 -3.50 -18.14
CA GLU A 163 -8.11 -3.26 -17.22
C GLU A 163 -8.12 -4.24 -16.03
N ASN A 164 -9.27 -4.86 -15.75
CA ASN A 164 -9.48 -5.75 -14.61
C ASN A 164 -8.92 -5.12 -13.32
N GLU A 165 -9.35 -3.88 -13.09
CA GLU A 165 -8.76 -2.96 -12.12
C GLU A 165 -9.17 -3.35 -10.68
N LEU A 166 -8.15 -3.40 -9.82
CA LEU A 166 -8.28 -3.39 -8.38
C LEU A 166 -7.70 -2.06 -7.88
N ARG A 167 -8.41 -1.38 -6.98
CA ARG A 167 -7.95 -0.12 -6.42
C ARG A 167 -7.56 -0.31 -4.96
N ILE A 168 -6.42 0.27 -4.59
CA ILE A 168 -6.06 0.51 -3.19
C ILE A 168 -6.18 2.00 -2.92
N THR A 169 -6.83 2.37 -1.84
CA THR A 169 -6.94 3.75 -1.37
C THR A 169 -6.16 3.91 -0.08
N PHE A 170 -5.51 5.05 0.10
CA PHE A 170 -4.68 5.37 1.26
C PHE A 170 -5.16 6.68 1.90
N GLU A 171 -4.87 6.86 3.18
CA GLU A 171 -5.31 8.04 3.94
C GLU A 171 -4.87 9.38 3.33
N ASP A 172 -3.69 9.40 2.71
CA ASP A 172 -3.10 10.57 2.05
C ASP A 172 -2.61 10.21 0.64
N TRP A 173 -2.71 11.17 -0.28
CA TRP A 173 -2.11 11.08 -1.63
C TRP A 173 -0.61 11.40 -1.58
N GLY A 174 0.13 10.96 -2.60
CA GLY A 174 1.56 11.22 -2.75
C GLY A 174 2.41 9.96 -2.66
N LEU A 175 3.69 10.14 -2.30
CA LEU A 175 4.64 9.03 -2.15
C LEU A 175 4.43 8.33 -0.82
N LEU A 176 4.19 7.02 -0.87
CA LEU A 176 4.02 6.16 0.29
C LEU A 176 5.07 5.05 0.25
N THR A 177 5.74 4.82 1.39
CA THR A 177 6.71 3.74 1.53
C THR A 177 5.99 2.45 1.91
N TYR A 178 6.32 1.35 1.22
CA TYR A 178 5.75 0.03 1.50
C TYR A 178 6.85 -0.98 1.81
N ASN A 179 6.47 -2.11 2.40
CA ASN A 179 7.40 -3.19 2.72
C ASN A 179 7.99 -3.81 1.43
N HIS A 180 9.30 -3.75 1.23
CA HIS A 180 9.94 -4.22 -0.01
C HIS A 180 9.60 -5.67 -0.36
N THR A 181 9.33 -6.50 0.65
CA THR A 181 8.96 -7.91 0.46
C THR A 181 7.56 -8.08 -0.14
N ALA A 182 6.75 -7.01 -0.22
CA ALA A 182 5.49 -6.99 -0.94
C ALA A 182 5.70 -7.15 -2.45
N VAL A 183 6.85 -6.72 -2.99
CA VAL A 183 7.20 -6.96 -4.39
C VAL A 183 7.76 -8.36 -4.55
N LYS A 184 7.25 -9.10 -5.52
CA LYS A 184 7.52 -10.53 -5.69
C LYS A 184 8.18 -10.85 -7.01
N SER A 185 7.82 -10.10 -8.04
CA SER A 185 8.56 -10.15 -9.29
C SER A 185 8.49 -8.83 -10.04
N ILE A 186 9.47 -8.65 -10.92
CA ILE A 186 9.44 -7.65 -11.97
C ILE A 186 9.26 -8.37 -13.30
N ILE A 187 8.26 -7.94 -14.05
CA ILE A 187 7.97 -8.45 -15.39
C ILE A 187 8.42 -7.40 -16.38
N PHE A 188 9.37 -7.70 -17.23
CA PHE A 188 9.82 -6.79 -18.28
C PHE A 188 8.96 -6.93 -19.53
N GLY A 189 8.74 -5.83 -20.23
CA GLY A 189 8.03 -5.87 -21.51
C GLY A 189 8.85 -6.58 -22.60
N ALA A 190 8.14 -7.02 -23.64
CA ALA A 190 8.73 -7.73 -24.77
C ALA A 190 9.79 -6.91 -25.54
N LYS A 191 9.73 -5.57 -25.43
CA LYS A 191 10.65 -4.62 -26.07
C LYS A 191 11.57 -3.93 -25.05
N ALA A 192 11.62 -4.39 -23.80
CA ALA A 192 12.51 -3.85 -22.79
C ALA A 192 13.98 -3.99 -23.23
N ARG A 193 14.77 -2.93 -23.07
CA ARG A 193 16.19 -2.96 -23.47
C ARG A 193 16.97 -3.84 -22.51
N LYS A 194 17.97 -4.55 -23.02
CA LYS A 194 18.85 -5.38 -22.18
C LYS A 194 19.54 -4.57 -21.07
N GLU A 195 19.93 -3.33 -21.37
CA GLU A 195 20.56 -2.44 -20.39
C GLU A 195 19.59 -2.06 -19.26
N ASP A 196 18.34 -1.76 -19.60
CA ASP A 196 17.29 -1.44 -18.64
C ASP A 196 17.03 -2.64 -17.69
N ILE A 197 16.89 -3.85 -18.27
CA ILE A 197 16.75 -5.09 -17.51
C ILE A 197 17.91 -5.27 -16.53
N LYS A 198 19.15 -5.18 -17.03
CA LYS A 198 20.37 -5.33 -16.23
C LYS A 198 20.45 -4.29 -15.11
N ASN A 199 20.16 -3.03 -15.42
CA ASN A 199 20.18 -1.94 -14.44
C ASN A 199 19.13 -2.16 -13.34
N THR A 200 17.90 -2.53 -13.72
CA THR A 200 16.83 -2.84 -12.76
C THR A 200 17.23 -4.00 -11.84
N MET A 201 17.76 -5.09 -12.37
CA MET A 201 18.25 -6.21 -11.54
C MET A 201 19.36 -5.77 -10.59
N ASN A 202 20.31 -4.96 -11.07
CA ASN A 202 21.42 -4.48 -10.24
C ASN A 202 20.96 -3.59 -9.08
N LEU A 203 20.00 -2.68 -9.32
CA LEU A 203 19.44 -1.81 -8.28
C LEU A 203 18.59 -2.57 -7.27
N LEU A 204 17.93 -3.64 -7.72
CA LEU A 204 16.98 -4.41 -6.92
C LEU A 204 17.56 -5.67 -6.27
N LYS A 205 18.82 -6.02 -6.56
CA LYS A 205 19.51 -7.20 -6.04
C LYS A 205 19.42 -7.34 -4.51
N GLY A 206 19.43 -8.58 -4.03
CA GLY A 206 19.35 -8.88 -2.59
C GLY A 206 17.95 -8.82 -1.98
N ARG A 207 16.92 -8.42 -2.74
CA ARG A 207 15.52 -8.33 -2.27
C ARG A 207 14.72 -9.63 -2.40
N GLY A 208 15.31 -10.68 -2.98
CA GLY A 208 14.64 -11.97 -3.20
C GLY A 208 13.55 -11.92 -4.27
N LEU A 209 13.72 -11.05 -5.28
CA LEU A 209 12.78 -10.89 -6.38
C LEU A 209 12.95 -11.99 -7.42
N LYS A 210 11.86 -12.34 -8.10
CA LYS A 210 11.88 -13.10 -9.35
C LYS A 210 11.86 -12.15 -10.53
N TYR A 211 12.48 -12.54 -11.63
CA TYR A 211 12.44 -11.76 -12.86
C TYR A 211 11.74 -12.54 -13.97
N LYS A 212 10.92 -11.83 -14.73
CA LYS A 212 10.13 -12.39 -15.82
C LYS A 212 10.17 -11.45 -17.02
N GLN A 213 9.85 -11.92 -18.21
CA GLN A 213 9.70 -11.11 -19.41
C GLN A 213 8.49 -11.56 -20.22
N ILE A 214 7.82 -10.61 -20.86
CA ILE A 214 6.75 -10.90 -21.82
C ILE A 214 7.34 -11.46 -23.11
N GLU A 215 6.82 -12.61 -23.51
CA GLU A 215 7.03 -13.24 -24.81
C GLU A 215 5.77 -13.06 -25.67
N ILE A 216 5.94 -12.58 -26.90
CA ILE A 216 4.86 -12.44 -27.88
C ILE A 216 4.76 -13.74 -28.67
N SER A 217 3.58 -14.37 -28.67
CA SER A 217 3.33 -15.56 -29.49
C SER A 217 3.41 -15.23 -30.98
N SER A 218 4.19 -16.01 -31.73
CA SER A 218 4.28 -15.87 -33.20
C SER A 218 3.08 -16.43 -33.95
N LYS A 219 2.16 -17.14 -33.27
CA LYS A 219 1.04 -17.87 -33.89
C LYS A 219 -0.35 -17.36 -33.50
N LYS A 220 -0.46 -16.57 -32.42
CA LYS A 220 -1.74 -16.12 -31.85
C LYS A 220 -1.55 -14.72 -31.23
N TYR A 221 -2.59 -13.91 -31.19
CA TYR A 221 -2.64 -12.66 -30.41
C TYR A 221 -2.68 -13.00 -28.92
N GLN A 222 -1.51 -13.29 -28.36
CA GLN A 222 -1.36 -13.70 -26.97
C GLN A 222 0.03 -13.32 -26.46
N LEU A 223 0.05 -12.75 -25.25
CA LEU A 223 1.25 -12.54 -24.47
C LEU A 223 1.45 -13.71 -23.50
N LYS A 224 2.71 -14.06 -23.23
CA LYS A 224 3.06 -15.05 -22.22
C LYS A 224 4.11 -14.50 -21.28
N VAL A 225 3.91 -14.67 -19.98
CA VAL A 225 4.92 -14.31 -18.98
C VAL A 225 5.91 -15.46 -18.83
N LYS A 226 7.19 -15.21 -19.10
CA LYS A 226 8.27 -16.20 -18.98
C LYS A 226 9.27 -15.81 -17.91
N PRO A 227 9.72 -16.75 -17.05
CA PRO A 227 10.82 -16.45 -16.12
C PRO A 227 12.11 -16.17 -16.89
N ILE A 228 12.94 -15.28 -16.36
CA ILE A 228 14.31 -15.03 -16.82
C ILE A 228 15.26 -15.11 -15.63
N GLU A 229 16.53 -15.37 -15.90
CA GLU A 229 17.55 -15.51 -14.86
C GLU A 229 17.83 -14.18 -14.16
N ASP A 230 17.98 -14.22 -12.84
CA ASP A 230 18.55 -13.11 -12.08
C ASP A 230 20.04 -13.03 -12.38
N LEU A 231 20.51 -11.86 -12.80
CA LEU A 231 21.93 -11.61 -13.09
C LEU A 231 22.78 -11.46 -11.82
N TYR A 232 22.17 -11.31 -10.65
CA TYR A 232 22.83 -11.04 -9.37
C TYR A 232 22.36 -11.94 -8.21
N PRO A 233 22.24 -13.28 -8.40
CA PRO A 233 21.57 -14.17 -7.47
C PRO A 233 22.29 -14.32 -6.12
N ASN A 234 23.61 -14.07 -6.10
CA ASN A 234 24.47 -14.20 -4.91
C ASN A 234 24.69 -12.86 -4.19
N SER A 235 23.86 -11.85 -4.45
CA SER A 235 24.00 -10.54 -3.80
C SER A 235 23.67 -10.60 -2.31
N PRO A 236 24.33 -9.78 -1.47
CA PRO A 236 23.96 -9.64 -0.07
C PRO A 236 22.48 -9.29 0.09
N GLN A 237 21.87 -9.77 1.17
CA GLN A 237 20.49 -9.46 1.50
C GLN A 237 20.28 -7.93 1.62
N TYR A 238 19.20 -7.44 1.01
CA TYR A 238 18.77 -6.06 1.12
C TYR A 238 18.02 -5.83 2.45
N TYR A 239 18.27 -4.68 3.06
CA TYR A 239 17.59 -4.20 4.27
C TYR A 239 17.07 -2.78 3.97
N GLN A 240 15.75 -2.58 4.11
CA GLN A 240 15.04 -1.40 3.60
C GLN A 240 15.30 -0.10 4.34
N ASN A 241 15.32 -0.13 5.67
CA ASN A 241 15.43 1.08 6.48
C ASN A 241 16.24 0.83 7.76
N LYS A 242 16.71 1.93 8.35
CA LYS A 242 17.29 2.00 9.69
C LYS A 242 16.67 3.18 10.41
N ALA A 243 15.38 3.10 10.72
CA ALA A 243 14.72 4.04 11.61
C ALA A 243 15.57 4.24 12.89
N PHE A 244 15.55 5.44 13.47
CA PHE A 244 16.45 5.74 14.58
C PHE A 244 16.16 4.83 15.78
N PHE A 245 17.21 4.23 16.32
CA PHE A 245 17.14 3.40 17.53
C PHE A 245 18.28 3.76 18.48
N ASP A 246 17.93 4.51 19.53
CA ASP A 246 18.84 4.78 20.64
C ASP A 246 19.05 3.49 21.46
N LYS A 247 20.25 2.92 21.37
CA LYS A 247 20.65 1.75 22.15
C LYS A 247 20.67 2.01 23.66
N GLY A 248 20.68 3.28 24.09
CA GLY A 248 20.49 3.68 25.48
C GLY A 248 19.15 3.20 26.08
N LEU A 249 18.13 3.01 25.25
CA LEU A 249 16.84 2.44 25.67
C LEU A 249 16.99 1.02 26.24
N LEU A 250 18.00 0.26 25.82
CA LEU A 250 18.32 -1.08 26.35
C LEU A 250 19.04 -1.04 27.71
N LEU A 251 19.48 0.15 28.15
CA LEU A 251 20.30 0.35 29.35
C LEU A 251 19.53 1.04 30.48
N LYS A 252 18.26 1.41 30.28
CA LYS A 252 17.43 2.04 31.32
C LYS A 252 17.40 1.18 32.60
N HIS A 253 17.45 1.84 33.75
CA HIS A 253 17.67 1.21 35.07
C HIS A 253 16.64 0.12 35.43
N ASN A 254 15.42 0.24 34.91
CA ASN A 254 14.33 -0.73 35.06
C ASN A 254 14.54 -2.04 34.27
N LEU A 255 15.61 -2.17 33.47
CA LEU A 255 15.93 -3.36 32.69
C LEU A 255 17.03 -4.24 33.29
N LYS A 256 17.58 -3.88 34.47
CA LYS A 256 18.69 -4.61 35.10
C LYS A 256 18.40 -6.09 35.31
N GLU A 257 17.21 -6.41 35.80
CA GLU A 257 16.76 -7.80 36.03
C GLU A 257 16.52 -8.59 34.73
N TYR A 258 16.43 -7.89 33.59
CA TYR A 258 16.17 -8.47 32.26
C TYR A 258 17.41 -8.47 31.36
N TYR A 259 18.61 -8.12 31.85
CA TYR A 259 19.82 -8.02 31.01
C TYR A 259 20.17 -9.30 30.24
N LYS A 260 19.77 -10.48 30.75
CA LYS A 260 19.93 -11.76 30.03
C LYS A 260 19.21 -11.78 28.67
N TYR A 261 18.17 -10.96 28.48
CA TYR A 261 17.38 -10.86 27.26
C TYR A 261 17.86 -9.77 26.29
N LYS A 262 18.81 -8.92 26.69
CA LYS A 262 19.22 -7.72 25.94
C LYS A 262 19.52 -7.99 24.47
N LYS A 263 20.31 -9.05 24.17
CA LYS A 263 20.66 -9.40 22.79
C LYS A 263 19.45 -9.83 21.94
N GLN A 264 18.45 -10.47 22.56
CA GLN A 264 17.22 -10.86 21.85
C GLN A 264 16.36 -9.62 21.56
N ILE A 265 16.20 -8.73 22.54
CA ILE A 265 15.46 -7.48 22.39
C ILE A 265 16.13 -6.58 21.33
N GLU A 266 17.45 -6.45 21.35
CA GLU A 266 18.19 -5.69 20.33
C GLU A 266 17.93 -6.24 18.92
N ARG A 267 17.92 -7.56 18.74
CA ARG A 267 17.59 -8.18 17.45
C ARG A 267 16.14 -7.91 17.01
N ILE A 268 15.20 -7.88 17.93
CA ILE A 268 13.80 -7.55 17.65
C ILE A 268 13.67 -6.08 17.25
N ALA A 269 14.27 -5.18 18.02
CA ALA A 269 14.32 -3.75 17.74
C ALA A 269 14.92 -3.47 16.36
N LEU A 270 16.03 -4.13 16.01
CA LEU A 270 16.65 -4.01 14.69
C LEU A 270 15.72 -4.44 13.54
N LYS A 271 14.89 -5.47 13.73
CA LYS A 271 13.88 -5.86 12.74
C LYS A 271 12.72 -4.86 12.65
N ILE A 272 12.32 -4.26 13.78
CA ILE A 272 11.24 -3.28 13.81
C ILE A 272 11.65 -2.00 13.06
N VAL A 273 12.89 -1.53 13.23
CA VAL A 273 13.37 -0.32 12.51
C VAL A 273 13.59 -0.50 11.02
N GLU A 274 13.53 -1.74 10.53
CA GLU A 274 13.55 -2.07 9.10
C GLU A 274 12.15 -1.97 8.46
N LEU A 275 11.08 -1.87 9.26
CA LEU A 275 9.71 -1.72 8.76
C LEU A 275 9.51 -0.35 8.09
N PRO A 276 8.67 -0.27 7.03
CA PRO A 276 8.59 0.89 6.14
C PRO A 276 8.08 2.17 6.81
N ASN A 277 7.19 2.03 7.79
CA ASN A 277 6.44 3.11 8.44
C ASN A 277 7.02 3.55 9.80
N ILE A 278 8.07 2.88 10.27
CA ILE A 278 8.70 3.18 11.56
C ILE A 278 9.70 4.33 11.39
N LEU A 279 9.55 5.37 12.21
CA LEU A 279 10.45 6.52 12.23
C LEU A 279 11.48 6.42 13.37
N GLU A 280 11.07 5.90 14.51
CA GLU A 280 11.89 5.82 15.72
C GLU A 280 11.30 4.82 16.73
N ILE A 281 12.16 4.09 17.44
CA ILE A 281 11.77 3.39 18.67
C ILE A 281 11.80 4.40 19.83
N ARG A 282 10.63 4.65 20.45
CA ARG A 282 10.50 5.58 21.58
C ARG A 282 10.71 4.92 22.92
N GLU A 283 10.20 3.70 23.05
CA GLU A 283 10.17 3.02 24.33
C GLU A 283 10.31 1.51 24.18
N ILE A 284 11.00 0.91 25.15
CA ILE A 284 11.10 -0.53 25.35
C ILE A 284 10.76 -0.78 26.81
N VAL A 285 9.71 -1.56 27.04
CA VAL A 285 9.22 -1.91 28.38
C VAL A 285 9.20 -3.43 28.51
N LEU A 286 9.73 -3.95 29.61
CA LEU A 286 9.49 -5.32 30.03
C LEU A 286 8.63 -5.34 31.29
N THR A 287 7.65 -6.23 31.33
CA THR A 287 6.75 -6.44 32.46
C THR A 287 6.59 -7.92 32.76
N GLY A 288 6.04 -8.27 33.93
CA GLY A 288 5.83 -9.65 34.35
C GLY A 288 7.03 -10.26 35.07
N ASP A 289 7.04 -11.58 35.20
CA ASP A 289 8.10 -12.32 35.89
C ASP A 289 9.41 -12.32 35.08
N SER A 290 10.55 -12.15 35.74
CA SER A 290 11.88 -12.14 35.09
C SER A 290 12.22 -13.43 34.33
N SER A 291 11.57 -14.55 34.64
CA SER A 291 11.70 -15.83 33.93
C SER A 291 10.80 -15.92 32.69
N GLU A 292 9.69 -15.19 32.65
CA GLU A 292 8.69 -15.20 31.57
C GLU A 292 8.15 -13.79 31.27
N PRO A 293 9.00 -12.84 30.85
CA PRO A 293 8.56 -11.46 30.70
C PRO A 293 7.72 -11.24 29.43
N MET A 294 6.93 -10.18 29.49
CA MET A 294 6.30 -9.54 28.35
C MET A 294 7.16 -8.38 27.90
N LEU A 295 7.40 -8.26 26.60
CA LEU A 295 8.12 -7.16 25.98
C LEU A 295 7.14 -6.31 25.18
N GLN A 296 7.13 -5.00 25.44
CA GLN A 296 6.43 -4.02 24.63
C GLN A 296 7.44 -3.05 24.03
N ILE A 297 7.31 -2.77 22.73
CA ILE A 297 8.11 -1.78 22.02
C ILE A 297 7.15 -0.78 21.38
N SER A 298 7.28 0.48 21.76
CA SER A 298 6.43 1.57 21.27
C SER A 298 7.25 2.43 20.29
N CYS A 299 6.73 2.62 19.08
CA CYS A 299 7.43 3.32 18.00
C CYS A 299 6.66 4.55 17.52
N LYS A 300 7.41 5.59 17.11
CA LYS A 300 6.86 6.65 16.27
C LYS A 300 6.62 6.09 14.87
N ASN A 301 5.43 6.35 14.34
CA ASN A 301 4.98 5.88 13.04
C ASN A 301 4.67 7.07 12.12
N ASP A 302 4.85 6.91 10.81
CA ASP A 302 4.67 7.97 9.82
C ASP A 302 3.23 8.12 9.29
N LEU A 303 2.34 7.18 9.59
CA LEU A 303 0.92 7.26 9.23
C LEU A 303 0.22 8.38 10.00
N ARG A 304 -0.67 9.10 9.31
CA ARG A 304 -1.34 10.29 9.83
C ARG A 304 -2.35 9.95 10.92
N LYS A 305 -3.20 8.92 10.71
CA LYS A 305 -4.18 8.46 11.71
C LYS A 305 -3.53 7.68 12.86
N LEU A 306 -2.47 6.93 12.57
CA LEU A 306 -1.83 6.01 13.50
C LEU A 306 -0.37 6.42 13.74
N THR A 307 -0.16 7.52 14.46
CA THR A 307 1.19 8.10 14.69
C THR A 307 2.07 7.27 15.64
N THR A 308 1.51 6.24 16.26
CA THR A 308 2.22 5.30 17.14
C THR A 308 1.90 3.87 16.75
N ARG A 309 2.92 3.01 16.72
CA ARG A 309 2.77 1.56 16.52
C ARG A 309 3.39 0.83 17.69
N ASN A 310 2.61 -0.05 18.31
CA ASN A 310 3.03 -0.84 19.47
C ASN A 310 3.21 -2.30 19.05
N PHE A 311 4.33 -2.89 19.45
CA PHE A 311 4.61 -4.30 19.27
C PHE A 311 4.64 -4.97 20.64
N ARG A 312 4.00 -6.13 20.75
CA ARG A 312 3.96 -6.91 21.99
C ARG A 312 4.52 -8.30 21.74
N PHE A 313 5.34 -8.77 22.66
CA PHE A 313 5.94 -10.09 22.59
C PHE A 313 5.84 -10.78 23.94
N LYS A 314 5.57 -12.08 23.92
CA LYS A 314 5.65 -12.95 25.09
C LYS A 314 6.91 -13.79 25.03
N TYR A 315 7.69 -13.81 26.10
CA TYR A 315 8.81 -14.75 26.20
C TYR A 315 8.28 -16.17 26.46
N ILE A 316 8.75 -17.12 25.65
CA ILE A 316 8.47 -18.54 25.84
C ILE A 316 9.82 -19.27 25.94
N LYS A 317 10.00 -20.03 27.03
CA LYS A 317 11.21 -20.82 27.29
C LYS A 317 11.57 -21.66 26.06
N ARG A 318 12.83 -21.62 25.64
CA ARG A 318 13.39 -22.26 24.41
C ARG A 318 12.94 -21.67 23.07
N LYS A 319 11.87 -20.87 23.00
CA LYS A 319 11.40 -20.20 21.76
C LYS A 319 11.82 -18.73 21.68
N GLY A 320 12.16 -18.10 22.81
CA GLY A 320 12.46 -16.67 22.87
C GLY A 320 11.17 -15.84 22.89
N PHE A 321 11.28 -14.56 22.54
CA PHE A 321 10.13 -13.67 22.38
C PHE A 321 9.35 -13.99 21.11
N ILE A 322 8.05 -14.21 21.26
CA ILE A 322 7.10 -14.44 20.15
C ILE A 322 6.12 -13.28 20.14
N GLU A 323 5.93 -12.67 18.96
CA GLU A 323 4.99 -11.56 18.78
C GLU A 323 3.56 -12.03 19.03
N ILE A 324 2.78 -11.20 19.72
CA ILE A 324 1.37 -11.44 20.00
C ILE A 324 0.54 -10.28 19.46
N ALA A 325 -0.69 -10.58 19.03
CA ALA A 325 -1.65 -9.58 18.53
C ALA A 325 -2.07 -8.61 19.64
#